data_AF-A0A0F8XP46-F1
#
_entry.id   AF-A0A0F8XP46-F1
#
_cell.length_a   1.000
_cell.length_b   1.000
_cell.length_c   1.000
_cell.angle_alpha   90.00
_cell.angle_beta   90.00
_cell.angle_gamma   90.00
#
_symmetry.space_group_name_H-M   'P 1'
#
loop_
_entity.id
_entity.type
_entity.pdbx_description
1 polymer ?
#
loop_
_entity_poly.entity_id
_entity_poly.type
_entity_poly.pdbx_seq_one_letter_code
_entity_poly.pdbx_strand_id
1 'polypeptide(L)'
;YLYVEEEKYSLYQLPDGTLVSDQPGNMEGVREHQKTRRRVRWAKISAVDILEERDWPGQWIPIVAVLGDDVDVDGKRVLSGMVRNAKDPQRAYNYWISAATEMIALAPKAPWVMAEGQAEGHETQWEESNRRNVPALLYKQVDTAGKPAPVPQRNTVEPPIQAMAAMIGQANNDLNATTGIDDPSLGRRGPEQSGKAILARQNAADLNTLNYVDNLSRSMRFTGRMLVDLIRHILDTVRIQRIVNPDNSIDNVITYNGEQQAEEANSMKSEAIKRVLDVGVGKYDISISVGPSFQTKRQEAVASQLEFLKVAPNMASAFMDLVLRNMDWPGSK
;
A
#
# COMPACT_ATOMS: atom_id res chain seq x y z
N TYR A 1 17.40 3.41 21.42
CA TYR A 1 17.53 4.63 20.61
C TYR A 1 18.76 4.50 19.74
N LEU A 2 18.70 4.99 18.50
CA LEU A 2 19.81 4.99 17.55
C LEU A 2 20.09 6.43 17.16
N TYR A 3 21.35 6.83 17.20
CA TYR A 3 21.77 8.17 16.78
C TYR A 3 23.03 8.11 15.95
N VAL A 4 23.25 9.21 15.25
CA VAL A 4 24.43 9.44 14.42
C VAL A 4 25.37 10.35 15.17
N GLU A 5 26.62 9.92 15.27
CA GLU A 5 27.73 10.71 15.77
C GLU A 5 28.71 10.99 14.62
N GLU A 6 29.19 12.21 14.53
CA GLU A 6 30.20 12.63 13.57
C GLU A 6 31.59 12.56 14.22
N GLU A 7 32.34 11.51 13.88
CA GLU A 7 33.67 11.26 14.41
C GLU A 7 34.71 11.86 13.44
N LYS A 8 35.53 12.80 13.93
CA LYS A 8 36.65 13.35 13.15
C LYS A 8 37.81 12.38 13.16
N TYR A 9 38.38 12.11 12.00
CA TYR A 9 39.57 11.28 11.83
C TYR A 9 40.57 11.98 10.90
N SER A 10 41.85 11.79 11.18
CA SER A 10 42.94 12.35 10.36
C SER A 10 43.37 11.33 9.31
N LEU A 11 43.51 11.79 8.07
CA LEU A 11 44.15 11.06 6.98
C LEU A 11 45.50 11.70 6.70
N TYR A 12 46.52 10.86 6.62
CA TYR A 12 47.88 11.26 6.32
C TYR A 12 48.17 10.91 4.87
N GLN A 13 48.49 11.92 4.06
CA GLN A 13 48.95 11.71 2.68
C GLN A 13 50.46 11.54 2.69
N LEU A 14 50.94 10.38 2.25
CA LEU A 14 52.34 10.06 2.08
C LEU A 14 52.93 10.76 0.85
N PRO A 15 54.28 10.89 0.75
CA PRO A 15 54.95 11.53 -0.39
C PRO A 15 54.68 10.86 -1.75
N ASP A 16 54.29 9.59 -1.75
CA ASP A 16 53.91 8.78 -2.90
C ASP A 16 52.44 9.00 -3.34
N GLY A 17 51.68 9.84 -2.62
CA GLY A 17 50.28 10.15 -2.89
C GLY A 17 49.29 9.21 -2.22
N THR A 18 49.75 8.19 -1.50
CA THR A 18 48.89 7.21 -0.82
C THR A 18 48.30 7.81 0.47
N LEU A 19 47.02 7.53 0.73
CA LEU A 19 46.30 8.02 1.92
C LEU A 19 46.26 6.92 2.98
N VAL A 20 46.79 7.19 4.17
CA VAL A 20 46.85 6.26 5.30
C VAL A 20 46.10 6.86 6.50
N SER A 21 45.32 6.03 7.22
CA SER A 21 44.56 6.46 8.40
C SER A 21 45.38 6.47 9.69
N ASP A 22 46.46 5.68 9.75
CA ASP A 22 47.39 5.64 10.88
C ASP A 22 48.56 6.60 10.66
N GLN A 23 49.03 7.24 11.74
CA GLN A 23 50.14 8.17 11.69
C GLN A 23 51.42 7.44 11.24
N PRO A 24 51.96 7.74 10.05
CA PRO A 24 53.17 7.07 9.59
C PRO A 24 54.33 7.50 10.46
N GLY A 25 54.99 6.54 11.12
CA GLY A 25 56.19 6.81 11.91
C GLY A 25 57.29 7.43 11.05
N ASN A 26 57.73 8.63 11.43
CA ASN A 26 58.95 9.31 10.97
C ASN A 26 59.14 9.52 9.45
N MET A 27 58.06 9.76 8.68
CA MET A 27 58.20 10.21 7.29
C MET A 27 58.09 11.74 7.17
N GLU A 28 59.12 12.40 6.64
CA GLU A 28 59.10 13.81 6.28
C GLU A 28 58.25 14.02 5.01
N GLY A 29 57.27 14.93 5.05
CA GLY A 29 56.42 15.28 3.91
C GLY A 29 54.94 14.85 3.99
N VAL A 30 54.46 14.49 5.18
CA VAL A 30 53.08 14.05 5.37
C VAL A 30 52.11 15.24 5.43
N ARG A 31 51.13 15.30 4.53
CA ARG A 31 50.02 16.26 4.62
C ARG A 31 48.87 15.65 5.41
N GLU A 32 48.44 16.33 6.46
CA GLU A 32 47.29 15.92 7.26
C GLU A 32 45.99 16.51 6.70
N HIS A 33 45.01 15.65 6.49
CA HIS A 33 43.65 16.02 6.14
C HIS A 33 42.68 15.52 7.19
N GLN A 34 42.01 16.42 7.91
CA GLN A 34 40.90 16.04 8.77
C GLN A 34 39.67 15.75 7.92
N LYS A 35 39.08 14.57 8.12
CA LYS A 35 37.78 14.20 7.56
C LYS A 35 36.83 13.81 8.69
N THR A 36 35.54 13.90 8.40
CA THR A 36 34.50 13.47 9.32
C THR A 36 33.90 12.19 8.77
N ARG A 37 33.79 11.15 9.60
CA ARG A 37 32.99 9.96 9.27
C ARG A 37 31.74 9.93 10.12
N ARG A 38 30.69 9.37 9.52
CA ARG A 38 29.42 9.13 10.18
C ARG A 38 29.46 7.77 10.87
N ARG A 39 29.20 7.71 12.17
CA ARG A 39 29.09 6.46 12.94
C ARG A 39 27.72 6.38 13.58
N VAL A 40 27.11 5.20 13.56
CA VAL A 40 25.82 4.96 14.20
C VAL A 40 26.07 4.30 15.56
N ARG A 41 25.46 4.83 16.60
CA ARG A 41 25.49 4.27 17.95
C ARG A 41 24.10 3.77 18.31
N TRP A 42 24.05 2.66 19.02
CA TRP A 42 22.85 2.13 19.64
C TRP A 42 22.95 2.33 21.14
N ALA A 43 21.92 2.95 21.74
CA ALA A 43 21.82 3.09 23.18
C ALA A 43 20.48 2.54 23.68
N LYS A 44 20.51 1.70 24.70
CA LYS A 44 19.34 1.33 25.49
C LYS A 44 19.15 2.41 26.55
N ILE A 45 18.06 3.16 26.44
CA ILE A 45 17.80 4.31 27.31
C ILE A 45 16.47 4.14 28.04
N SER A 46 16.41 4.66 29.26
CA SER A 46 15.16 4.96 29.96
C SER A 46 14.80 6.44 29.74
N ALA A 47 13.77 6.96 30.42
CA ALA A 47 13.45 8.38 30.36
C ALA A 47 14.54 9.28 30.99
N VAL A 48 15.44 8.71 31.81
CA VAL A 48 16.44 9.47 32.59
C VAL A 48 17.86 8.99 32.31
N ASP A 49 18.08 7.68 32.20
CA ASP A 49 19.41 7.09 32.18
C ASP A 49 19.70 6.31 30.89
N ILE A 50 20.97 6.27 30.51
CA ILE A 50 21.49 5.35 29.49
C ILE A 50 21.93 4.07 30.19
N LEU A 51 21.26 2.97 29.88
CA LEU A 51 21.50 1.66 30.51
C LEU A 51 22.61 0.88 29.80
N GLU A 52 22.72 1.05 28.48
CA GLU A 52 23.67 0.31 27.66
C GLU A 52 23.96 1.11 26.38
N GLU A 53 25.21 1.06 25.92
CA GLU A 53 25.62 1.68 24.67
C GLU A 53 26.49 0.69 23.89
N ARG A 54 26.24 0.60 22.57
CA ARG A 54 26.98 -0.26 21.65
C ARG A 54 27.16 0.41 20.31
N ASP A 55 28.21 0.01 19.62
CA ASP A 55 28.50 0.48 18.27
C ASP A 55 27.70 -0.31 17.26
N TRP A 56 27.04 0.42 16.36
CA TRP A 56 26.44 -0.19 15.20
C TRP A 56 27.48 -0.23 14.07
N PRO A 57 27.76 -1.41 13.48
CA PRO A 57 28.80 -1.55 12.47
C PRO A 57 28.44 -0.88 11.13
N GLY A 58 27.16 -0.68 10.84
CA GLY A 58 26.73 -0.04 9.60
C GLY A 58 26.76 1.50 9.65
N GLN A 59 26.76 2.13 8.47
CA GLN A 59 26.71 3.58 8.30
C GLN A 59 25.32 4.18 8.52
N TRP A 60 24.26 3.38 8.38
CA TRP A 60 22.86 3.80 8.40
C TRP A 60 22.12 3.28 9.63
N ILE A 61 21.13 4.05 10.12
CA ILE A 61 20.24 3.63 11.20
C ILE A 61 19.35 2.48 10.70
N PRO A 62 19.34 1.29 11.34
CA PRO A 62 18.61 0.10 10.91
C PRO A 62 17.11 0.15 11.20
N ILE A 63 16.50 1.29 10.93
CA ILE A 63 15.06 1.50 11.04
C ILE A 63 14.62 2.20 9.77
N VAL A 64 13.92 1.45 8.91
CA VAL A 64 13.39 1.95 7.65
C VAL A 64 11.88 2.12 7.81
N ALA A 65 11.41 3.36 7.77
CA ALA A 65 9.99 3.65 7.82
C ALA A 65 9.39 3.56 6.41
N VAL A 66 8.31 2.80 6.26
CA VAL A 66 7.47 2.82 5.06
C VAL A 66 6.40 3.87 5.28
N LEU A 67 6.51 4.98 4.56
CA LEU A 67 5.65 6.14 4.75
C LEU A 67 4.51 6.16 3.72
N GLY A 68 3.37 6.69 4.14
CA GLY A 68 2.28 7.05 3.24
C GLY A 68 2.52 8.44 2.64
N ASP A 69 1.53 9.31 2.74
CA ASP A 69 1.69 10.72 2.37
C ASP A 69 2.54 11.44 3.42
N ASP A 70 3.57 12.13 2.93
CA ASP A 70 4.52 12.89 3.73
C ASP A 70 4.64 14.29 3.12
N VAL A 71 3.92 15.23 3.75
CA VAL A 71 3.80 16.61 3.25
C VAL A 71 4.26 17.57 4.33
N ASP A 72 5.07 18.56 3.96
CA ASP A 72 5.42 19.67 4.83
C ASP A 72 4.41 20.80 4.63
N VAL A 73 3.71 21.17 5.70
CA VAL A 73 2.77 22.29 5.74
C VAL A 73 3.26 23.27 6.80
N ASP A 74 3.69 24.45 6.37
CA ASP A 74 4.21 25.53 7.24
C ASP A 74 5.36 25.10 8.18
N GLY A 75 6.28 24.26 7.68
CA GLY A 75 7.41 23.74 8.45
C GLY A 75 7.03 22.61 9.42
N LYS A 76 5.79 22.11 9.35
CA LYS A 76 5.32 20.96 10.11
C LYS A 76 5.07 19.80 9.15
N ARG A 77 5.83 18.72 9.39
CA ARG A 77 5.64 17.46 8.70
C ARG A 77 4.30 16.82 9.10
N VAL A 78 3.42 16.63 8.14
CA VAL A 78 2.15 15.94 8.28
C VAL A 78 2.25 14.59 7.58
N LEU A 79 2.19 13.53 8.39
CA LEU A 79 2.13 12.15 7.90
C LEU A 79 0.67 11.67 7.88
N SER A 80 0.20 11.20 6.74
CA SER A 80 -1.13 10.64 6.60
C SER A 80 -1.14 9.37 5.75
N GLY A 81 -2.08 8.48 6.06
CA GLY A 81 -2.41 7.35 5.20
C GLY A 81 -3.75 7.57 4.51
N MET A 82 -4.06 6.68 3.57
CA MET A 82 -5.25 6.72 2.71
C MET A 82 -6.55 6.89 3.51
N VAL A 83 -6.64 6.24 4.67
CA VAL A 83 -7.84 6.25 5.52
C VAL A 83 -8.10 7.61 6.18
N ARG A 84 -7.12 8.53 6.24
CA ARG A 84 -7.27 9.80 6.98
C ARG A 84 -8.46 10.61 6.45
N ASN A 85 -8.56 10.78 5.14
CA ASN A 85 -9.60 11.57 4.50
C ASN A 85 -10.94 10.82 4.40
N ALA A 86 -10.91 9.48 4.39
CA ALA A 86 -12.09 8.63 4.34
C ALA A 86 -12.91 8.62 5.66
N LYS A 87 -12.33 9.07 6.79
CA LYS A 87 -12.99 9.02 8.10
C LYS A 87 -14.29 9.83 8.14
N ASP A 88 -14.30 11.02 7.56
CA ASP A 88 -15.46 11.92 7.66
C ASP A 88 -16.63 11.42 6.79
N PRO A 89 -16.41 11.02 5.51
CA PRO A 89 -17.44 10.32 4.73
C PRO A 89 -17.95 9.04 5.41
N GLN A 90 -17.08 8.25 6.03
CA GLN A 90 -17.49 7.04 6.75
C GLN A 90 -18.41 7.36 7.94
N ARG A 91 -18.12 8.42 8.71
CA ARG A 91 -18.99 8.85 9.82
C ARG A 91 -20.35 9.30 9.31
N ALA A 92 -20.39 10.06 8.22
CA ALA A 92 -21.63 10.50 7.59
C ALA A 92 -22.46 9.30 7.12
N TYR A 93 -21.83 8.34 6.44
CA TYR A 93 -22.46 7.10 5.99
C TYR A 93 -23.09 6.33 7.17
N ASN A 94 -22.32 6.12 8.24
CA ASN A 94 -22.79 5.43 9.43
C ASN A 94 -23.98 6.17 10.08
N TYR A 95 -23.90 7.50 10.20
CA TYR A 95 -24.97 8.32 10.76
C TYR A 95 -26.26 8.22 9.94
N TRP A 96 -26.18 8.39 8.62
CA TRP A 96 -27.38 8.39 7.77
C TRP A 96 -28.08 7.04 7.73
N ILE A 97 -27.32 5.93 7.79
CA ILE A 97 -27.90 4.59 7.89
C ILE A 97 -28.62 4.41 9.22
N SER A 98 -28.02 4.84 10.33
CA SER A 98 -28.67 4.78 11.64
C SER A 98 -29.94 5.65 11.67
N ALA A 99 -29.88 6.89 11.19
CA ALA A 99 -31.02 7.80 11.16
C ALA A 99 -32.16 7.28 10.26
N ALA A 100 -31.83 6.71 9.10
CA ALA A 100 -32.83 6.10 8.22
C ALA A 100 -33.50 4.88 8.89
N THR A 101 -32.71 4.06 9.58
CA THR A 101 -33.21 2.90 10.32
C THR A 101 -34.15 3.33 11.46
N GLU A 102 -33.76 4.36 12.22
CA GLU A 102 -34.58 4.93 13.29
C GLU A 102 -35.89 5.51 12.77
N MET A 103 -35.86 6.30 11.68
CA MET A 103 -37.07 6.84 11.08
C MET A 103 -38.02 5.75 10.58
N ILE A 104 -37.50 4.69 9.94
CA ILE A 104 -38.32 3.56 9.50
C ILE A 104 -38.90 2.81 10.70
N ALA A 105 -38.15 2.66 11.79
CA ALA A 105 -38.61 1.98 13.00
C ALA A 105 -39.67 2.79 13.77
N LEU A 106 -39.53 4.12 13.83
CA LEU A 106 -40.46 5.03 14.49
C LEU A 106 -41.71 5.34 13.65
N ALA A 107 -41.68 5.07 12.34
CA ALA A 107 -42.80 5.35 11.46
C ALA A 107 -44.07 4.62 11.95
N PRO A 108 -45.14 5.36 12.32
CA PRO A 108 -46.39 4.73 12.74
C PRO A 108 -46.99 3.95 11.57
N LYS A 109 -47.36 2.69 11.80
CA LYS A 109 -47.89 1.81 10.73
C LYS A 109 -49.18 2.32 10.08
N ALA A 110 -50.02 3.05 10.81
CA ALA A 110 -51.00 3.98 10.24
C ALA A 110 -51.44 5.03 11.28
N PRO A 111 -50.93 6.26 11.19
CA PRO A 111 -51.34 7.35 12.07
C PRO A 111 -52.69 7.93 11.62
N TRP A 112 -53.76 7.45 12.22
CA TRP A 112 -55.08 8.08 12.09
C TRP A 112 -55.22 9.19 13.13
N VAL A 113 -55.64 10.37 12.70
CA VAL A 113 -56.00 11.49 13.59
C VAL A 113 -57.52 11.56 13.65
N MET A 114 -58.08 11.37 14.85
CA MET A 114 -59.51 11.32 15.10
C MET A 114 -59.84 12.14 16.36
N ALA A 115 -61.03 12.74 16.38
CA ALA A 115 -61.60 13.32 17.59
C ALA A 115 -62.11 12.22 18.53
N GLU A 116 -62.13 12.51 19.84
CA GLU A 116 -62.57 11.56 20.86
C GLU A 116 -64.05 11.16 20.64
N GLY A 117 -64.34 9.85 20.70
CA GLY A 117 -65.68 9.28 20.45
C GLY A 117 -66.01 8.93 18.99
N GLN A 118 -65.13 9.22 18.03
CA GLN A 118 -65.41 8.94 16.61
C GLN A 118 -65.34 7.47 16.19
N ALA A 119 -64.58 6.66 16.93
CA ALA A 119 -64.43 5.22 16.67
C ALA A 119 -65.48 4.37 17.40
N GLU A 120 -66.31 4.98 18.25
CA GLU A 120 -67.30 4.29 19.09
C GLU A 120 -68.28 3.49 18.22
N GLY A 121 -68.38 2.17 18.48
CA GLY A 121 -69.21 1.24 17.68
C GLY A 121 -68.51 0.65 16.44
N HIS A 122 -67.32 1.14 16.07
CA HIS A 122 -66.53 0.66 14.94
C HIS A 122 -65.06 0.36 15.31
N GLU A 123 -64.75 0.22 16.60
CA GLU A 123 -63.38 0.08 17.13
C GLU A 123 -62.60 -1.09 16.49
N THR A 124 -63.24 -2.26 16.37
CA THR A 124 -62.64 -3.44 15.74
C THR A 124 -62.30 -3.21 14.27
N GLN A 125 -63.12 -2.43 13.56
CA GLN A 125 -62.89 -2.07 12.16
C GLN A 125 -61.70 -1.12 12.00
N TRP A 126 -61.50 -0.21 12.96
CA TRP A 126 -60.36 0.71 13.01
C TRP A 126 -59.05 0.02 13.45
N GLU A 127 -59.10 -0.94 14.40
CA GLU A 127 -57.94 -1.75 14.79
C GLU A 127 -57.47 -2.68 13.66
N GLU A 128 -58.41 -3.29 12.94
CA GLU A 128 -58.10 -4.20 11.84
C GLU A 128 -57.76 -3.48 10.53
N SER A 129 -57.95 -2.15 10.43
CA SER A 129 -57.76 -1.38 9.18
C SER A 129 -56.36 -1.50 8.58
N ASN A 130 -55.36 -1.86 9.38
CA ASN A 130 -53.97 -2.03 8.96
C ASN A 130 -53.55 -3.50 8.78
N ARG A 131 -54.42 -4.44 9.15
CA ARG A 131 -54.19 -5.89 9.07
C ARG A 131 -55.03 -6.55 7.99
N ARG A 132 -56.22 -6.01 7.72
CA ARG A 132 -57.18 -6.53 6.74
C ARG A 132 -57.62 -5.42 5.82
N ASN A 133 -57.76 -5.77 4.54
CA ASN A 133 -58.31 -4.85 3.55
C ASN A 133 -59.83 -4.78 3.72
N VAL A 134 -60.33 -3.72 4.35
CA VAL A 134 -61.76 -3.47 4.56
C VAL A 134 -62.29 -2.50 3.49
N PRO A 135 -63.49 -2.73 2.92
CA PRO A 135 -63.98 -1.95 1.77
C PRO A 135 -64.41 -0.51 2.11
N ALA A 136 -64.75 -0.24 3.37
CA ALA A 136 -65.06 1.10 3.86
C ALA A 136 -64.68 1.21 5.35
N LEU A 137 -64.41 2.42 5.83
CA LEU A 137 -64.24 2.73 7.24
C LEU A 137 -65.39 3.65 7.68
N LEU A 138 -66.15 3.21 8.66
CA LEU A 138 -67.27 3.96 9.22
C LEU A 138 -66.80 4.75 10.43
N TYR A 139 -67.30 5.97 10.59
CA TYR A 139 -67.02 6.82 11.74
C TYR A 139 -68.31 7.51 12.20
N LYS A 140 -68.36 7.88 13.48
CA LYS A 140 -69.47 8.63 14.05
C LYS A 140 -69.34 10.10 13.68
N GLN A 141 -70.40 10.67 13.10
CA GLN A 141 -70.43 12.06 12.64
C GLN A 141 -70.51 13.09 13.79
N VAL A 142 -70.80 12.64 15.02
CA VAL A 142 -70.93 13.50 16.21
C VAL A 142 -69.89 13.14 17.27
N ASP A 143 -69.34 14.15 17.93
CA ASP A 143 -68.38 13.99 19.04
C ASP A 143 -69.09 13.61 20.37
N THR A 144 -68.30 13.42 21.44
CA THR A 144 -68.80 13.14 22.79
C THR A 144 -69.69 14.24 23.38
N ALA A 145 -69.69 15.45 22.81
CA ALA A 145 -70.52 16.58 23.19
C ALA A 145 -71.69 16.86 22.21
N GLY A 146 -71.94 15.96 21.24
CA GLY A 146 -73.02 16.07 20.26
C GLY A 146 -72.78 17.08 19.13
N LYS A 147 -71.56 17.60 18.96
CA LYS A 147 -71.18 18.52 17.88
C LYS A 147 -70.67 17.73 16.66
N PRO A 148 -70.77 18.28 15.44
CA PRO A 148 -70.22 17.64 14.25
C PRO A 148 -68.70 17.43 14.38
N ALA A 149 -68.26 16.18 14.30
CA ALA A 149 -66.85 15.83 14.41
C ALA A 149 -66.16 15.86 13.03
N PRO A 150 -64.89 16.30 12.94
CA PRO A 150 -64.15 16.36 11.69
C PRO A 150 -63.86 14.96 11.13
N VAL A 151 -63.86 14.77 9.81
CA VAL A 151 -63.59 13.45 9.21
C VAL A 151 -62.20 12.94 9.64
N PRO A 152 -62.06 11.68 10.09
CA PRO A 152 -60.76 11.05 10.33
C PRO A 152 -59.82 11.19 9.14
N GLN A 153 -58.62 11.71 9.37
CA GLN A 153 -57.60 11.85 8.32
C GLN A 153 -56.37 11.01 8.66
N ARG A 154 -55.75 10.42 7.63
CA ARG A 154 -54.41 9.83 7.78
C ARG A 154 -53.40 10.96 7.76
N ASN A 155 -52.60 11.06 8.82
CA ASN A 155 -51.47 11.96 8.83
C ASN A 155 -50.26 11.27 8.20
N THR A 156 -50.17 11.26 6.87
CA THR A 156 -49.00 10.72 6.18
C THR A 156 -47.82 11.70 6.31
N VAL A 157 -47.18 11.68 7.47
CA VAL A 157 -45.82 12.21 7.61
C VAL A 157 -44.90 11.14 7.02
N GLU A 158 -44.64 11.22 5.72
CA GLU A 158 -43.59 10.38 5.13
C GLU A 158 -42.24 10.89 5.63
N PRO A 159 -41.46 10.07 6.35
CA PRO A 159 -40.08 10.44 6.65
C PRO A 159 -39.33 10.64 5.33
N PRO A 160 -38.41 11.63 5.23
CA PRO A 160 -37.65 11.92 4.02
C PRO A 160 -36.58 10.85 3.72
N ILE A 161 -36.99 9.58 3.67
CA ILE A 161 -36.12 8.41 3.41
C ILE A 161 -35.39 8.58 2.08
N GLN A 162 -36.03 9.18 1.08
CA GLN A 162 -35.39 9.44 -0.22
C GLN A 162 -34.22 10.42 -0.12
N ALA A 163 -34.36 11.48 0.67
CA ALA A 163 -33.25 12.42 0.91
C ALA A 163 -32.12 11.75 1.69
N MET A 164 -32.45 10.91 2.68
CA MET A 164 -31.45 10.15 3.43
C MET A 164 -30.72 9.13 2.55
N ALA A 165 -31.44 8.42 1.68
CA ALA A 165 -30.86 7.48 0.72
C ALA A 165 -29.92 8.20 -0.26
N ALA A 166 -30.28 9.40 -0.72
CA ALA A 166 -29.40 10.24 -1.54
C ALA A 166 -28.12 10.62 -0.79
N MET A 167 -28.22 11.00 0.50
CA MET A 167 -27.05 11.30 1.34
C MET A 167 -26.15 10.08 1.59
N ILE A 168 -26.72 8.89 1.76
CA ILE A 168 -25.96 7.63 1.86
C ILE A 168 -25.19 7.37 0.55
N GLY A 169 -25.84 7.57 -0.60
CA GLY A 169 -25.21 7.47 -1.91
C GLY A 169 -24.08 8.48 -2.09
N GLN A 170 -24.29 9.74 -1.69
CA GLN A 170 -23.26 10.77 -1.73
C GLN A 170 -22.07 10.42 -0.83
N ALA A 171 -22.31 9.99 0.42
CA ALA A 171 -21.23 9.61 1.33
C ALA A 171 -20.41 8.43 0.79
N ASN A 172 -21.03 7.49 0.06
CA ASN A 172 -20.32 6.41 -0.62
C ASN A 172 -19.45 6.94 -1.77
N ASN A 173 -19.99 7.86 -2.59
CA ASN A 173 -19.20 8.50 -3.64
C ASN A 173 -18.01 9.29 -3.07
N ASP A 174 -18.21 10.01 -1.96
CA ASP A 174 -17.14 10.74 -1.27
C ASP A 174 -16.08 9.78 -0.69
N LEU A 175 -16.47 8.60 -0.19
CA LEU A 175 -15.54 7.54 0.22
C LEU A 175 -14.68 7.04 -0.93
N ASN A 176 -15.30 6.77 -2.09
CA ASN A 176 -14.57 6.29 -3.28
C ASN A 176 -13.63 7.39 -3.80
N ALA A 177 -14.11 8.63 -3.88
CA ALA A 177 -13.31 9.78 -4.32
C ALA A 177 -12.12 10.07 -3.39
N THR A 178 -12.30 9.97 -2.07
CA THR A 178 -11.22 10.22 -1.10
C THR A 178 -10.18 9.10 -1.01
N THR A 179 -10.60 7.86 -1.28
CA THR A 179 -9.67 6.71 -1.33
C THR A 179 -9.01 6.53 -2.69
N GLY A 180 -9.52 7.21 -3.73
CA GLY A 180 -9.03 7.08 -5.10
C GLY A 180 -9.35 5.72 -5.74
N ILE A 181 -10.22 4.93 -5.10
CA ILE A 181 -10.68 3.62 -5.58
C ILE A 181 -12.04 3.83 -6.24
N ASP A 182 -12.02 4.05 -7.55
CA ASP A 182 -13.25 4.17 -8.32
C ASP A 182 -13.92 2.80 -8.57
N ASP A 183 -15.25 2.80 -8.60
CA ASP A 183 -16.15 1.64 -8.73
C ASP A 183 -15.83 0.65 -9.91
N PRO A 184 -15.19 1.05 -11.04
CA PRO A 184 -14.76 0.09 -12.08
C PRO A 184 -13.67 -0.89 -11.63
N SER A 185 -12.84 -0.51 -10.66
CA SER A 185 -11.78 -1.38 -10.09
C SER A 185 -12.34 -2.51 -9.22
N LEU A 186 -13.56 -2.32 -8.69
CA LEU A 186 -14.34 -3.32 -7.95
C LEU A 186 -15.06 -4.32 -8.86
N GLY A 187 -14.83 -4.26 -10.19
CA GLY A 187 -15.35 -5.23 -11.15
C GLY A 187 -16.79 -4.99 -11.62
N ARG A 188 -17.37 -3.81 -11.35
CA ARG A 188 -18.67 -3.43 -11.92
C ARG A 188 -18.55 -3.17 -13.42
N ARG A 189 -19.28 -3.95 -14.21
CA ARG A 189 -19.33 -3.83 -15.68
C ARG A 189 -19.96 -2.49 -16.07
N GLY A 190 -19.15 -1.56 -16.56
CA GLY A 190 -19.62 -0.37 -17.27
C GLY A 190 -20.09 -0.70 -18.70
N PRO A 191 -20.67 0.26 -19.42
CA PRO A 191 -21.12 0.09 -20.81
C PRO A 191 -19.99 -0.11 -21.83
N GLU A 192 -18.74 -0.06 -21.41
CA GLU A 192 -17.57 -0.18 -22.28
C GLU A 192 -17.06 -1.62 -22.35
N GLN A 193 -17.24 -2.27 -23.50
CA GLN A 193 -17.02 -3.70 -23.72
C GLN A 193 -15.57 -4.09 -24.10
N SER A 194 -14.65 -3.14 -24.30
CA SER A 194 -13.29 -3.47 -24.76
C SER A 194 -12.35 -3.75 -23.59
N GLY A 195 -11.69 -4.92 -23.59
CA GLY A 195 -10.71 -5.31 -22.57
C GLY A 195 -9.56 -4.30 -22.41
N LYS A 196 -9.19 -3.56 -23.47
CA LYS A 196 -8.18 -2.49 -23.41
C LYS A 196 -8.66 -1.29 -22.60
N ALA A 197 -9.95 -0.94 -22.69
CA ALA A 197 -10.54 0.14 -21.91
C ALA A 197 -10.69 -0.24 -20.43
N ILE A 198 -11.02 -1.52 -20.14
CA ILE A 198 -11.06 -2.06 -18.78
C ILE A 198 -9.66 -2.01 -18.14
N LEU A 199 -8.63 -2.46 -18.85
CA LEU A 199 -7.24 -2.40 -18.38
C LEU A 199 -6.75 -0.96 -18.18
N ALA A 200 -7.07 -0.04 -19.09
CA ALA A 200 -6.71 1.37 -18.95
C ALA A 200 -7.35 2.00 -17.69
N ARG A 201 -8.59 1.62 -17.35
CA ARG A 201 -9.26 2.06 -16.12
C ARG A 201 -8.66 1.45 -14.86
N GLN A 202 -8.32 0.16 -14.88
CA GLN A 202 -7.62 -0.48 -13.77
C GLN A 202 -6.28 0.21 -13.50
N ASN A 203 -5.51 0.50 -14.55
CA ASN A 203 -4.27 1.26 -14.43
C ASN A 203 -4.50 2.67 -13.87
N ALA A 204 -5.57 3.35 -14.28
CA ALA A 204 -5.92 4.67 -13.75
C ALA A 204 -6.28 4.66 -12.25
N ALA A 205 -6.96 3.60 -11.78
CA ALA A 205 -7.23 3.41 -10.36
C ALA A 205 -5.93 3.12 -9.57
N ASP A 206 -5.03 2.31 -10.14
CA ASP A 206 -3.74 2.00 -9.54
C ASP A 206 -2.88 3.27 -9.36
N LEU A 207 -2.93 4.23 -10.31
CA LEU A 207 -2.21 5.51 -10.23
C LEU A 207 -2.45 6.25 -8.90
N ASN A 208 -3.66 6.22 -8.36
CA ASN A 208 -4.02 6.92 -7.12
C ASN A 208 -3.33 6.34 -5.88
N THR A 209 -2.95 5.06 -5.91
CA THR A 209 -2.30 4.37 -4.79
C THR A 209 -0.81 4.09 -5.02
N LEU A 210 -0.26 4.52 -6.17
CA LEU A 210 1.13 4.30 -6.54
C LEU A 210 2.13 4.91 -5.57
N ASN A 211 1.79 6.02 -4.91
CA ASN A 211 2.62 6.62 -3.86
C ASN A 211 2.99 5.60 -2.77
N TYR A 212 2.05 4.76 -2.32
CA TYR A 212 2.30 3.76 -1.29
C TYR A 212 3.22 2.65 -1.79
N VAL A 213 3.00 2.17 -3.01
CA VAL A 213 3.83 1.12 -3.64
C VAL A 213 5.23 1.64 -3.96
N ASP A 214 5.36 2.88 -4.43
CA ASP A 214 6.64 3.53 -4.67
C ASP A 214 7.40 3.77 -3.36
N ASN A 215 6.73 4.26 -2.31
CA ASN A 215 7.34 4.44 -0.99
C ASN A 215 7.82 3.11 -0.40
N LEU A 216 7.06 2.03 -0.59
CA LEU A 216 7.52 0.68 -0.23
C LEU A 216 8.75 0.28 -1.05
N SER A 217 8.75 0.54 -2.35
CA SER A 217 9.88 0.25 -3.24
C SER A 217 11.15 1.00 -2.85
N ARG A 218 11.01 2.29 -2.53
CA ARG A 218 12.09 3.15 -2.01
C ARG A 218 12.61 2.64 -0.67
N SER A 219 11.71 2.25 0.22
CA SER A 219 12.04 1.68 1.53
C SER A 219 12.82 0.37 1.37
N MET A 220 12.34 -0.55 0.53
CA MET A 220 13.06 -1.79 0.24
C MET A 220 14.44 -1.53 -0.38
N ARG A 221 14.55 -0.53 -1.27
CA ARG A 221 15.84 -0.18 -1.91
C ARG A 221 16.83 0.33 -0.86
N PHE A 222 16.35 1.16 0.06
CA PHE A 222 17.15 1.63 1.17
C PHE A 222 17.55 0.49 2.12
N THR A 223 16.62 -0.39 2.49
CA THR A 223 16.91 -1.61 3.25
C THR A 223 17.98 -2.46 2.56
N GLY A 224 17.89 -2.63 1.24
CA GLY A 224 18.89 -3.34 0.47
C GLY A 224 20.28 -2.68 0.60
N ARG A 225 20.38 -1.36 0.41
CA ARG A 225 21.64 -0.62 0.57
C ARG A 225 22.23 -0.80 1.97
N MET A 226 21.37 -0.78 2.98
CA MET A 226 21.76 -1.07 4.36
C MET A 226 22.30 -2.49 4.55
N LEU A 227 21.68 -3.48 3.91
CA LEU A 227 22.15 -4.87 3.98
C LEU A 227 23.50 -5.03 3.28
N VAL A 228 23.71 -4.43 2.11
CA VAL A 228 25.01 -4.47 1.41
C VAL A 228 26.13 -3.88 2.26
N ASP A 229 25.86 -2.76 2.95
CA ASP A 229 26.79 -2.15 3.88
C ASP A 229 27.11 -3.08 5.06
N LEU A 230 26.06 -3.64 5.68
CA LEU A 230 26.19 -4.48 6.87
C LEU A 230 26.83 -5.85 6.57
N ILE A 231 26.56 -6.43 5.40
CA ILE A 231 27.05 -7.74 4.97
C ILE A 231 28.58 -7.80 5.02
N ARG A 232 29.28 -6.71 4.70
CA ARG A 232 30.75 -6.62 4.80
C ARG A 232 31.29 -6.70 6.22
N HIS A 233 30.49 -6.33 7.21
CA HIS A 233 30.91 -6.37 8.62
C HIS A 233 30.48 -7.67 9.32
N ILE A 234 29.44 -8.33 8.84
CA ILE A 234 28.88 -9.55 9.45
C ILE A 234 29.39 -10.83 8.77
N LEU A 235 29.82 -10.78 7.50
CA LEU A 235 30.48 -11.91 6.84
C LEU A 235 31.84 -12.17 7.47
N ASP A 236 31.87 -13.09 8.42
CA ASP A 236 33.04 -13.55 9.15
C ASP A 236 33.55 -14.93 8.67
N THR A 237 32.76 -15.65 7.87
CA THR A 237 33.00 -17.05 7.50
C THR A 237 32.81 -17.27 6.00
N VAL A 238 33.62 -18.17 5.44
CA VAL A 238 33.50 -18.61 4.05
C VAL A 238 32.21 -19.41 3.89
N ARG A 239 31.38 -19.05 2.92
CA ARG A 239 30.12 -19.76 2.64
C ARG A 239 29.79 -19.82 1.15
N ILE A 240 29.12 -20.89 0.76
CA ILE A 240 28.57 -21.06 -0.59
C ILE A 240 27.21 -20.35 -0.62
N GLN A 241 27.09 -19.32 -1.46
CA GLN A 241 25.86 -18.57 -1.67
C GLN A 241 25.32 -18.81 -3.07
N ARG A 242 23.99 -18.82 -3.14
CA ARG A 242 23.26 -18.96 -4.40
C ARG A 242 22.99 -17.57 -4.98
N ILE A 243 23.54 -17.30 -6.15
CA ILE A 243 23.37 -16.04 -6.87
C ILE A 243 22.38 -16.26 -8.01
N VAL A 244 21.49 -15.29 -8.20
CA VAL A 244 20.58 -15.24 -9.35
C VAL A 244 21.17 -14.28 -10.36
N ASN A 245 21.46 -14.78 -11.56
CA ASN A 245 21.97 -13.99 -12.66
C ASN A 245 20.85 -13.15 -13.31
N PRO A 246 21.18 -12.12 -14.12
CA PRO A 246 20.18 -11.31 -14.83
C PRO A 246 19.24 -12.09 -15.76
N ASP A 247 19.66 -13.28 -16.21
CA ASP A 247 18.87 -14.22 -17.01
C ASP A 247 17.98 -15.16 -16.15
N ASN A 248 17.94 -14.93 -14.83
CA ASN A 248 17.23 -15.72 -13.83
C ASN A 248 17.77 -17.15 -13.67
N SER A 249 18.97 -17.43 -14.20
CA SER A 249 19.69 -18.67 -13.91
C SER A 249 20.28 -18.62 -12.49
N ILE A 250 20.38 -19.79 -11.88
CA ILE A 250 20.87 -19.96 -10.53
C ILE A 250 22.29 -20.50 -10.60
N ASP A 251 23.25 -19.74 -10.09
CA ASP A 251 24.64 -20.18 -9.93
C ASP A 251 25.00 -20.25 -8.43
N ASN A 252 25.84 -21.21 -8.06
CA ASN A 252 26.42 -21.29 -6.72
C ASN A 252 27.83 -20.69 -6.76
N VAL A 253 28.11 -19.79 -5.81
CA VAL A 253 29.36 -19.03 -5.73
C VAL A 253 29.87 -19.06 -4.30
N ILE A 254 31.17 -19.25 -4.12
CA ILE A 254 31.81 -19.13 -2.79
C ILE A 254 32.05 -17.65 -2.52
N THR A 255 31.58 -17.17 -1.38
CA THR A 255 31.81 -15.80 -0.90
C THR A 255 32.68 -15.83 0.35
N TYR A 256 33.67 -14.96 0.42
CA TYR A 256 34.54 -14.75 1.59
C TYR A 256 34.79 -13.26 1.80
N ASN A 257 35.41 -12.90 2.92
CA ASN A 257 35.70 -11.52 3.28
C ASN A 257 37.13 -11.41 3.81
N GLY A 258 38.01 -10.76 3.04
CA GLY A 258 39.39 -10.49 3.43
C GLY A 258 40.43 -11.56 3.01
N GLU A 259 41.70 -11.15 3.00
CA GLU A 259 42.81 -11.92 2.42
C GLU A 259 43.10 -13.23 3.16
N GLN A 260 42.90 -13.29 4.48
CA GLN A 260 43.16 -14.48 5.29
C GLN A 260 42.23 -15.67 4.95
N GLN A 261 41.05 -15.39 4.41
CA GLN A 261 40.05 -16.41 4.06
C GLN A 261 40.13 -16.84 2.59
N ALA A 262 41.01 -16.22 1.82
CA ALA A 262 41.16 -16.49 0.39
C ALA A 262 41.68 -17.91 0.12
N GLU A 263 42.58 -18.42 0.96
CA GLU A 263 43.11 -19.79 0.84
C GLU A 263 42.04 -20.84 1.13
N GLU A 264 41.27 -20.66 2.20
CA GLU A 264 40.15 -21.53 2.56
C GLU A 264 39.06 -21.51 1.49
N ALA A 265 38.69 -20.34 0.97
CA ALA A 265 37.72 -20.20 -0.10
C ALA A 265 38.16 -20.87 -1.41
N ASN A 266 39.45 -20.79 -1.75
CA ASN A 266 40.01 -21.48 -2.92
C ASN A 266 40.07 -22.99 -2.72
N SER A 267 40.24 -23.49 -1.50
CA SER A 267 40.23 -24.92 -1.18
C SER A 267 38.84 -25.58 -1.31
N MET A 268 37.77 -24.80 -1.14
CA MET A 268 36.38 -25.27 -1.27
C MET A 268 35.87 -25.31 -2.73
N LYS A 269 36.72 -24.95 -3.69
CA LYS A 269 36.36 -24.91 -5.11
C LYS A 269 36.13 -26.32 -5.64
N SER A 270 34.94 -26.57 -6.18
CA SER A 270 34.56 -27.82 -6.85
C SER A 270 34.15 -27.55 -8.29
N GLU A 271 34.09 -28.58 -9.14
CA GLU A 271 33.73 -28.50 -10.56
C GLU A 271 32.33 -27.88 -10.78
N ALA A 272 31.45 -27.97 -9.78
CA ALA A 272 30.10 -27.39 -9.77
C ALA A 272 30.06 -25.89 -9.35
N ILE A 273 31.13 -25.33 -8.80
CA ILE A 273 31.19 -23.95 -8.28
C ILE A 273 32.10 -23.11 -9.17
N LYS A 274 31.49 -22.28 -10.01
CA LYS A 274 32.20 -21.60 -11.09
C LYS A 274 33.03 -20.38 -10.64
N ARG A 275 32.70 -19.76 -9.49
CA ARG A 275 33.29 -18.48 -9.07
C ARG A 275 33.54 -18.42 -7.56
N VAL A 276 34.61 -17.73 -7.20
CA VAL A 276 35.00 -17.37 -5.83
C VAL A 276 35.04 -15.84 -5.79
N LEU A 277 34.24 -15.21 -4.93
CA LEU A 277 34.07 -13.76 -4.86
C LEU A 277 34.46 -13.23 -3.49
N ASP A 278 35.29 -12.19 -3.48
CA ASP A 278 35.57 -11.39 -2.29
C ASP A 278 34.50 -10.31 -2.15
N VAL A 279 33.74 -10.36 -1.05
CA VAL A 279 32.63 -9.43 -0.76
C VAL A 279 33.14 -8.13 -0.10
N GLY A 280 34.37 -8.12 0.42
CA GLY A 280 34.95 -6.93 1.06
C GLY A 280 35.38 -5.85 0.06
N VAL A 281 35.87 -6.25 -1.12
CA VAL A 281 36.48 -5.35 -2.13
C VAL A 281 35.47 -4.83 -3.15
N GLY A 282 34.43 -5.61 -3.47
CA GLY A 282 33.46 -5.28 -4.52
C GLY A 282 32.55 -4.11 -4.16
N LYS A 283 32.35 -3.16 -5.09
CA LYS A 283 31.25 -2.17 -4.98
C LYS A 283 29.96 -2.80 -5.48
N TYR A 284 29.01 -2.98 -4.57
CA TYR A 284 27.69 -3.55 -4.88
C TYR A 284 26.63 -2.44 -4.87
N ASP A 285 25.72 -2.51 -5.82
CA ASP A 285 24.50 -1.68 -5.84
C ASP A 285 23.29 -2.60 -6.01
N ILE A 286 22.12 -2.10 -5.64
CA ILE A 286 20.89 -2.87 -5.63
C ILE A 286 19.86 -2.22 -6.53
N SER A 287 19.38 -3.01 -7.49
CA SER A 287 18.17 -2.69 -8.24
C SER A 287 16.99 -3.46 -7.64
N ILE A 288 15.91 -2.75 -7.39
CA ILE A 288 14.63 -3.35 -7.01
C ILE A 288 13.63 -3.04 -8.11
N SER A 289 13.07 -4.10 -8.70
CA SER A 289 11.94 -4.03 -9.61
C SER A 289 10.69 -4.45 -8.84
N VAL A 290 9.93 -3.46 -8.36
CA VAL A 290 8.55 -3.67 -7.91
C VAL A 290 7.66 -3.34 -9.12
N GLY A 291 6.91 -4.32 -9.60
CA GLY A 291 6.02 -4.15 -10.75
C GLY A 291 4.98 -5.26 -10.78
N PRO A 292 4.10 -5.26 -11.78
CA PRO A 292 3.14 -6.33 -12.00
C PRO A 292 3.85 -7.68 -11.96
N SER A 293 3.18 -8.70 -11.43
CA SER A 293 3.76 -10.05 -11.34
C SER A 293 4.38 -10.43 -12.69
N PHE A 294 5.43 -11.25 -12.68
CA PHE A 294 6.14 -11.65 -13.90
C PHE A 294 5.21 -12.21 -14.99
N GLN A 295 4.09 -12.81 -14.58
CA GLN A 295 3.00 -13.22 -15.47
C GLN A 295 2.42 -12.05 -16.26
N THR A 296 2.16 -10.91 -15.63
CA THR A 296 1.61 -9.71 -16.28
C THR A 296 2.61 -9.07 -17.26
N LYS A 297 3.90 -8.96 -16.92
CA LYS A 297 4.92 -8.45 -17.86
C LYS A 297 5.07 -9.35 -19.09
N ARG A 298 5.02 -10.68 -18.91
CA ARG A 298 5.01 -11.62 -20.03
C ARG A 298 3.74 -11.53 -20.86
N GLN A 299 2.57 -11.41 -20.22
CA GLN A 299 1.30 -11.21 -20.93
C GLN A 299 1.29 -9.92 -21.75
N GLU A 300 1.86 -8.83 -21.23
CA GLU A 300 2.01 -7.55 -21.94
C GLU A 300 3.02 -7.64 -23.09
N ALA A 301 4.14 -8.34 -22.88
CA ALA A 301 5.11 -8.64 -23.94
C ALA A 301 4.46 -9.47 -25.06
N VAL A 302 3.68 -10.49 -24.72
CA VAL A 302 2.95 -11.32 -25.69
C VAL A 302 1.88 -10.47 -26.41
N ALA A 303 1.14 -9.63 -25.68
CA ALA A 303 0.12 -8.77 -26.28
C ALA A 303 0.71 -7.76 -27.27
N SER A 304 1.82 -7.09 -26.89
CA SER A 304 2.53 -6.15 -27.77
C SER A 304 3.17 -6.85 -28.97
N GLN A 305 3.72 -8.05 -28.78
CA GLN A 305 4.26 -8.86 -29.88
C GLN A 305 3.15 -9.34 -30.85
N LEU A 306 1.98 -9.72 -30.34
CA LEU A 306 0.83 -10.09 -31.17
C LEU A 306 0.26 -8.89 -31.94
N GLU A 307 0.27 -7.68 -31.35
CA GLU A 307 -0.10 -6.44 -32.05
C GLU A 307 0.91 -6.10 -33.15
N PHE A 308 2.21 -6.24 -32.88
CA PHE A 308 3.27 -6.05 -33.88
C PHE A 308 3.17 -7.05 -35.04
N LEU A 309 2.88 -8.32 -34.76
CA LEU A 309 2.68 -9.35 -35.79
C LEU A 309 1.47 -9.07 -36.70
N LYS A 310 0.44 -8.38 -36.20
CA LYS A 310 -0.70 -7.93 -37.04
C LYS A 310 -0.31 -6.80 -38.00
N VAL A 311 0.67 -5.97 -37.63
CA VAL A 311 1.13 -4.82 -38.43
C VAL A 311 2.22 -5.22 -39.44
N ALA A 312 3.08 -6.19 -39.10
CA ALA A 312 4.17 -6.66 -39.96
C ALA A 312 4.18 -8.20 -40.09
N PRO A 313 3.29 -8.79 -40.91
CA PRO A 313 3.16 -10.25 -41.05
C PRO A 313 4.40 -10.91 -41.66
N ASN A 314 5.18 -10.16 -42.44
CA ASN A 314 6.41 -10.61 -43.11
C ASN A 314 7.58 -10.84 -42.15
N MET A 315 7.56 -10.26 -40.95
CA MET A 315 8.57 -10.46 -39.91
C MET A 315 8.23 -11.62 -38.96
N ALA A 316 7.07 -12.26 -39.14
CA ALA A 316 6.60 -13.31 -38.26
C ALA A 316 7.60 -14.47 -38.12
N SER A 317 8.22 -14.93 -39.21
CA SER A 317 9.16 -16.07 -39.16
C SER A 317 10.37 -15.84 -38.26
N ALA A 318 10.84 -14.60 -38.08
CA ALA A 318 11.97 -14.26 -37.21
C ALA A 318 11.55 -13.97 -35.75
N PHE A 319 10.32 -13.50 -35.54
CA PHE A 319 9.81 -13.11 -34.22
C PHE A 319 8.98 -14.20 -33.54
N MET A 320 8.52 -15.22 -34.28
CA MET A 320 7.71 -16.31 -33.73
C MET A 320 8.43 -17.11 -32.65
N ASP A 321 9.75 -17.31 -32.75
CA ASP A 321 10.52 -18.00 -31.70
C ASP A 321 10.53 -17.22 -30.37
N LEU A 322 10.69 -15.89 -30.43
CA LEU A 322 10.64 -15.01 -29.27
C LEU A 322 9.25 -14.96 -28.63
N VAL A 323 8.20 -14.97 -29.46
CA VAL A 323 6.80 -15.00 -29.02
C VAL A 323 6.47 -16.32 -28.33
N LEU A 324 6.89 -17.44 -28.93
CA LEU A 324 6.67 -18.78 -28.38
C LEU A 324 7.42 -19.00 -27.06
N ARG A 325 8.62 -18.43 -26.90
CA ARG A 325 9.37 -18.49 -25.63
C ARG A 325 8.71 -17.69 -24.50
N ASN A 326 7.94 -16.65 -24.85
CA ASN A 326 7.21 -15.82 -23.88
C ASN A 326 5.78 -16.32 -23.60
N MET A 327 5.18 -17.08 -24.52
CA MET A 327 3.86 -17.72 -24.36
C MET A 327 3.99 -19.03 -23.57
N ASP A 328 3.32 -19.11 -22.42
CA ASP A 328 3.35 -20.28 -21.53
C ASP A 328 2.45 -21.40 -22.11
N TRP A 329 2.91 -22.05 -23.17
CA TRP A 329 2.31 -23.28 -23.67
C TRP A 329 2.94 -24.49 -22.97
N PRO A 330 2.14 -25.51 -22.58
CA PRO A 330 2.67 -26.77 -22.08
C PRO A 330 3.48 -27.46 -23.20
N GLY A 331 4.78 -27.16 -23.25
CA GLY A 331 5.70 -27.61 -24.29
C GLY A 331 6.84 -26.64 -24.69
N SER A 332 6.90 -25.40 -24.20
CA SER A 332 7.92 -24.42 -24.63
C SER A 332 9.28 -24.51 -23.89
N LYS A 333 9.92 -25.68 -23.89
CA LYS A 333 11.32 -25.83 -23.50
C LYS A 333 12.20 -26.25 -24.66
#